data_AF-A0A841HHG2-F1
#
_entry.id   AF-A0A841HHG2-F1
#
_cell.length_a   1.000
_cell.length_b   1.000
_cell.length_c   1.000
_cell.angle_alpha   90.00
_cell.angle_beta   90.00
_cell.angle_gamma   90.00
#
_symmetry.space_group_name_H-M   'P 1'
#
loop_
_entity.id
_entity.type
_entity.pdbx_description
1 polymer ?
#
loop_
_entity_poly.entity_id
_entity_poly.type
_entity_poly.pdbx_seq_one_letter_code
_entity_poly.pdbx_strand_id
1 'polypeptide(L)'
;MLRTVWNFVAYQIVWFACVLSAARGAAWIGVLAAVIAICTHLVLVRGARVDLLLIGVAAVVGFVTDSVLLLAGCISFAPAAALPGGQPLWMLALWMAFATTLGHSMRWVTQQIWAAALVGAVGGPLAYWGGAKLGALTVIPEWPALTGIGVAWAVSLATLAVAARRWLQPQQAGSTVTDLSRQTPTALAVAFVLAAVLDPSPTHAATREWQFDVFLDDKRIGEHRFEMHQTDSVREIRSDASFDIRFLFINAYRYRHSARELWEGKCLERVDATTDNNGKKLRVTGNRHDSAFVVTSTASGDATSIAATCVQTFAYWNPGFLEADRLLNPQTGEYLTVDVQFVGPEELNGVAANRYRLTGTDKTAPPLQIDLWYSQAGDWLALESLVTEKRRLRYVRR
;
A
#
# COMPACT_ATOMS: atom_id res chain seq x y z
N MET A 1 -5.93 -5.22 9.83
CA MET A 1 -4.54 -5.00 10.27
C MET A 1 -4.21 -5.74 11.57
N LEU A 2 -4.91 -5.50 12.69
CA LEU A 2 -4.62 -6.14 13.99
C LEU A 2 -4.54 -7.68 13.96
N ARG A 3 -5.49 -8.34 13.28
CA ARG A 3 -5.50 -9.82 13.15
C ARG A 3 -4.31 -10.36 12.35
N THR A 4 -3.90 -9.63 11.32
CA THR A 4 -2.75 -9.98 10.47
C THR A 4 -1.44 -9.86 11.25
N VAL A 5 -1.30 -8.81 12.05
CA VAL A 5 -0.14 -8.60 12.95
C VAL A 5 -0.11 -9.68 14.02
N TRP A 6 -1.25 -9.96 14.66
CA TRP A 6 -1.36 -11.05 15.65
C TRP A 6 -0.91 -12.40 15.07
N ASN A 7 -1.41 -12.76 13.89
CA ASN A 7 -1.07 -14.03 13.24
C ASN A 7 0.43 -14.14 12.92
N PHE A 8 1.03 -13.05 12.44
CA PHE A 8 2.47 -12.99 12.20
C PHE A 8 3.26 -13.18 13.50
N VAL A 9 2.93 -12.43 14.55
CA VAL A 9 3.61 -12.51 15.86
C VAL A 9 3.45 -13.90 16.49
N ALA A 10 2.25 -14.47 16.42
CA ALA A 10 1.98 -15.81 16.93
C ALA A 10 2.87 -16.87 16.25
N TYR A 11 3.03 -16.79 14.92
CA TYR A 11 3.92 -17.70 14.21
C TYR A 11 5.39 -17.54 14.60
N GLN A 12 5.88 -16.30 14.82
CA GLN A 12 7.25 -16.09 15.30
C GLN A 12 7.47 -16.74 16.68
N ILE A 13 6.51 -16.58 17.60
CA ILE A 13 6.56 -17.22 18.93
C ILE A 13 6.62 -18.75 18.80
N VAL A 14 5.76 -19.33 17.95
CA VAL A 14 5.76 -20.78 17.71
C VAL A 14 7.08 -21.24 17.10
N TRP A 15 7.63 -20.49 16.14
CA TRP A 15 8.92 -20.80 15.53
C TRP A 15 10.04 -20.88 16.58
N PHE A 16 10.18 -19.84 17.42
CA PHE A 16 11.19 -19.83 18.48
C PHE A 16 10.94 -20.92 19.52
N ALA A 17 9.69 -21.17 19.91
CA ALA A 17 9.34 -22.22 20.85
C ALA A 17 9.76 -23.60 20.34
N CYS A 18 9.44 -23.92 19.08
CA CYS A 18 9.85 -25.18 18.46
C CYS A 18 11.36 -25.34 18.37
N VAL A 19 12.06 -24.34 17.84
CA VAL A 19 13.51 -24.42 17.61
C VAL A 19 14.28 -24.50 18.93
N LEU A 20 14.00 -23.59 19.87
CA LEU A 20 14.73 -23.54 21.15
C LEU A 20 14.41 -24.73 22.05
N SER A 21 13.16 -25.22 22.04
CA SER A 21 12.82 -26.39 22.85
C SER A 21 13.37 -27.68 22.24
N ALA A 22 13.38 -27.81 20.90
CA ALA A 22 14.01 -28.94 20.22
C ALA A 22 15.53 -28.99 20.49
N ALA A 23 16.23 -27.85 20.42
CA ALA A 23 17.64 -27.74 20.74
C ALA A 23 17.99 -28.16 22.18
N ARG A 24 17.03 -28.05 23.11
CA ARG A 24 17.16 -28.44 24.51
C ARG A 24 16.63 -29.86 24.81
N GLY A 25 16.24 -30.63 23.80
CA GLY A 25 15.67 -31.97 23.97
C GLY A 25 14.21 -31.99 24.50
N ALA A 26 13.56 -30.84 24.61
CA ALA A 26 12.18 -30.68 25.09
C ALA A 26 11.22 -30.31 23.93
N ALA A 27 11.32 -31.01 22.81
CA ALA A 27 10.58 -30.71 21.57
C ALA A 27 9.04 -30.64 21.74
N TRP A 28 8.49 -31.34 22.73
CA TRP A 28 7.05 -31.34 23.02
C TRP A 28 6.50 -29.95 23.37
N ILE A 29 7.32 -29.06 23.94
CA ILE A 29 6.92 -27.67 24.26
C ILE A 29 6.58 -26.91 22.98
N GLY A 30 7.42 -27.04 21.95
CA GLY A 30 7.17 -26.47 20.63
C GLY A 30 5.89 -27.00 19.98
N VAL A 31 5.70 -28.33 20.03
CA VAL A 31 4.48 -28.97 19.53
C VAL A 31 3.24 -28.40 20.23
N LEU A 32 3.28 -28.29 21.56
CA LEU A 32 2.17 -27.73 22.34
C LEU A 32 1.90 -26.27 21.98
N ALA A 33 2.93 -25.45 21.84
CA ALA A 33 2.81 -24.05 21.42
C ALA A 33 2.17 -23.92 20.03
N ALA A 34 2.59 -24.75 19.07
CA ALA A 34 2.01 -24.80 17.73
C ALA A 34 0.53 -25.19 17.76
N VAL A 35 0.16 -26.23 18.52
CA VAL A 35 -1.24 -26.65 18.68
C VAL A 35 -2.09 -25.55 19.29
N ILE A 36 -1.65 -24.90 20.35
CA ILE A 36 -2.37 -23.78 20.99
C ILE A 36 -2.58 -22.64 20.00
N ALA A 37 -1.54 -22.27 19.23
CA ALA A 37 -1.61 -21.20 18.26
C ALA A 37 -2.58 -21.54 17.10
N ILE A 38 -2.52 -22.77 16.57
CA ILE A 38 -3.42 -23.25 15.51
C ILE A 38 -4.87 -23.25 16.01
N CYS A 39 -5.14 -23.82 17.19
CA CYS A 39 -6.48 -23.86 17.77
C CYS A 39 -7.02 -22.43 17.99
N THR A 40 -6.20 -21.55 18.55
CA THR A 40 -6.57 -20.15 18.76
C THR A 40 -6.86 -19.43 17.44
N HIS A 41 -6.03 -19.65 16.42
CA HIS A 41 -6.24 -19.10 15.07
C HIS A 41 -7.57 -19.56 14.48
N LEU A 42 -7.86 -20.87 14.53
CA LEU A 42 -9.10 -21.44 13.98
C LEU A 42 -10.36 -20.94 14.70
N VAL A 43 -10.27 -20.60 15.99
CA VAL A 43 -11.38 -20.00 16.75
C VAL A 43 -11.57 -18.51 16.42
N LEU A 44 -10.48 -17.76 16.23
CA LEU A 44 -10.54 -16.31 16.03
C LEU A 44 -10.83 -15.88 14.59
N VAL A 45 -10.56 -16.72 13.61
CA VAL A 45 -10.65 -16.39 12.18
C VAL A 45 -11.97 -16.84 11.56
N ARG A 46 -12.56 -15.96 10.74
CA ARG A 46 -13.69 -16.32 9.85
C ARG A 46 -13.16 -17.06 8.63
N GLY A 47 -13.70 -18.24 8.32
CA GLY A 47 -13.27 -19.05 7.18
C GLY A 47 -12.35 -20.23 7.51
N ALA A 48 -12.38 -20.74 8.76
CA ALA A 48 -11.54 -21.82 9.27
C ALA A 48 -11.46 -23.09 8.40
N ARG A 49 -12.46 -23.36 7.55
CA ARG A 49 -12.43 -24.52 6.62
C ARG A 49 -11.28 -24.45 5.62
N VAL A 50 -11.03 -23.29 5.03
CA VAL A 50 -9.95 -23.12 4.05
C VAL A 50 -8.60 -23.22 4.73
N ASP A 51 -8.47 -22.61 5.92
CA ASP A 51 -7.25 -22.71 6.72
C ASP A 51 -6.99 -24.16 7.15
N LEU A 52 -8.01 -24.94 7.52
CA LEU A 52 -7.87 -26.35 7.87
C LEU A 52 -7.41 -27.21 6.68
N LEU A 53 -7.94 -26.96 5.48
CA LEU A 53 -7.48 -27.62 4.25
C LEU A 53 -6.02 -27.28 3.96
N LEU A 54 -5.62 -26.01 4.10
CA LEU A 54 -4.24 -25.58 3.90
C LEU A 54 -3.29 -26.19 4.94
N ILE A 55 -3.72 -26.30 6.20
CA ILE A 55 -2.97 -27.00 7.26
C ILE A 55 -2.75 -28.46 6.86
N GLY A 56 -3.78 -29.15 6.38
CA GLY A 56 -3.67 -30.54 5.91
C GLY A 56 -2.70 -30.70 4.74
N VAL A 57 -2.79 -29.84 3.72
CA VAL A 57 -1.86 -29.86 2.59
C VAL A 57 -0.43 -29.53 3.03
N ALA A 58 -0.24 -28.53 3.89
CA ALA A 58 1.07 -28.16 4.40
C ALA A 58 1.70 -29.26 5.25
N ALA A 59 0.91 -30.02 6.02
CA ALA A 59 1.41 -31.19 6.74
C ALA A 59 1.97 -32.24 5.77
N VAL A 60 1.24 -32.56 4.70
CA VAL A 60 1.69 -33.55 3.69
C VAL A 60 2.92 -33.03 2.93
N VAL A 61 2.85 -31.81 2.40
CA VAL A 61 3.96 -31.19 1.65
C VAL A 61 5.19 -31.07 2.54
N GLY A 62 5.04 -30.62 3.78
CA GLY A 62 6.13 -30.46 4.73
C GLY A 62 6.77 -31.78 5.12
N PHE A 63 5.95 -32.80 5.40
CA PHE A 63 6.45 -34.15 5.68
C PHE A 63 7.29 -34.70 4.53
N VAL A 64 6.77 -34.65 3.31
CA VAL A 64 7.50 -35.11 2.12
C VAL A 64 8.79 -34.30 1.92
N THR A 65 8.71 -32.97 2.05
CA THR A 65 9.87 -32.07 1.86
C THR A 65 11.00 -32.42 2.82
N ASP A 66 10.70 -32.51 4.13
CA ASP A 66 11.70 -32.77 5.14
C ASP A 66 12.24 -34.19 5.08
N SER A 67 11.39 -35.18 4.80
CA SER A 67 11.86 -36.55 4.60
C SER A 67 12.81 -36.66 3.40
N VAL A 68 12.54 -35.98 2.28
CA VAL A 68 13.46 -35.95 1.14
C VAL A 68 14.79 -35.29 1.50
N LEU A 69 14.76 -34.16 2.21
CA LEU A 69 15.98 -33.47 2.64
C LEU A 69 16.81 -34.31 3.63
N LEU A 70 16.13 -35.02 4.55
CA LEU A 70 16.76 -35.92 5.50
C LEU A 70 17.40 -37.14 4.79
N LEU A 71 16.67 -37.77 3.87
CA LEU A 71 17.17 -38.91 3.08
C LEU A 71 18.32 -38.51 2.13
N ALA A 72 18.29 -37.29 1.60
CA ALA A 72 19.38 -36.72 0.81
C ALA A 72 20.60 -36.34 1.67
N GLY A 73 20.54 -36.49 3.00
CA GLY A 73 21.60 -36.14 3.93
C GLY A 73 21.82 -34.64 4.11
N CYS A 74 20.92 -33.79 3.59
CA CYS A 74 21.05 -32.34 3.65
C CYS A 74 20.83 -31.78 5.06
N ILE A 75 19.98 -32.45 5.84
CA ILE A 75 19.64 -32.08 7.21
C ILE A 75 19.70 -33.29 8.13
N SER A 76 19.96 -33.07 9.42
CA SER A 76 19.71 -34.07 10.46
C SER A 76 19.16 -33.40 11.71
N PHE A 77 18.24 -34.06 12.40
CA PHE A 77 17.59 -33.53 13.60
C PHE A 77 18.26 -34.03 14.87
N ALA A 78 18.25 -33.20 15.92
CA ALA A 78 18.61 -33.67 17.26
C ALA A 78 17.69 -34.84 17.69
N PRO A 79 18.17 -35.81 18.49
CA PRO A 79 17.37 -36.96 18.93
C PRO A 79 16.12 -36.49 19.69
N ALA A 80 14.97 -36.55 19.03
CA ALA A 80 13.66 -36.24 19.57
C ALA A 80 12.67 -37.25 19.01
N ALA A 81 11.47 -37.34 19.59
CA ALA A 81 10.42 -38.25 19.11
C ALA A 81 10.14 -38.03 17.61
N ALA A 82 10.59 -38.99 16.79
CA ALA A 82 10.52 -38.96 15.35
C ALA A 82 9.31 -39.75 14.84
N LEU A 83 8.67 -39.24 13.79
CA LEU A 83 7.68 -39.94 13.00
C LEU A 83 8.34 -41.01 12.11
N PRO A 84 7.56 -41.97 11.57
CA PRO A 84 8.03 -42.83 10.47
C PRO A 84 8.60 -41.94 9.36
N GLY A 85 9.85 -42.19 8.92
CA GLY A 85 10.56 -41.31 7.98
C GLY A 85 11.54 -40.32 8.62
N GLY A 86 11.72 -40.34 9.95
CA GLY A 86 12.83 -39.67 10.64
C GLY A 86 12.64 -38.16 10.90
N GLN A 87 11.49 -37.58 10.56
CA GLN A 87 11.14 -36.19 10.85
C GLN A 87 10.54 -36.08 12.28
N PRO A 88 10.98 -35.12 13.11
CA PRO A 88 10.41 -34.93 14.44
C PRO A 88 9.06 -34.19 14.39
N LEU A 89 8.18 -34.50 15.34
CA LEU A 89 6.82 -33.93 15.42
C LEU A 89 6.79 -32.40 15.44
N TRP A 90 7.78 -31.75 16.07
CA TRP A 90 7.84 -30.29 16.16
C TRP A 90 8.04 -29.63 14.79
N MET A 91 8.76 -30.28 13.87
CA MET A 91 8.98 -29.74 12.53
C MET A 91 7.69 -29.82 11.71
N LEU A 92 6.98 -30.94 11.78
CA LEU A 92 5.67 -31.07 11.16
C LEU A 92 4.66 -30.06 11.75
N ALA A 93 4.71 -29.83 13.07
CA ALA A 93 3.91 -28.81 13.73
C ALA A 93 4.21 -27.39 13.24
N LEU A 94 5.48 -27.07 12.91
CA LEU A 94 5.85 -25.80 12.28
C LEU A 94 5.25 -25.63 10.90
N TRP A 95 5.23 -26.68 10.06
CA TRP A 95 4.57 -26.64 8.76
C TRP A 95 3.07 -26.35 8.88
N MET A 96 2.41 -27.01 9.83
CA MET A 96 0.99 -26.78 10.11
C MET A 96 0.73 -25.35 10.62
N ALA A 97 1.56 -24.86 11.56
CA ALA A 97 1.43 -23.49 12.07
C ALA A 97 1.71 -22.46 10.98
N PHE A 98 2.71 -22.71 10.12
CA PHE A 98 3.03 -21.85 8.97
C PHE A 98 1.86 -21.72 8.01
N ALA A 99 1.12 -22.80 7.77
CA ALA A 99 -0.05 -22.78 6.88
C ALA A 99 -1.13 -21.76 7.31
N THR A 100 -1.26 -21.50 8.61
CA THR A 100 -2.19 -20.49 9.15
C THR A 100 -1.85 -19.06 8.71
N THR A 101 -0.61 -18.82 8.25
CA THR A 101 -0.17 -17.50 7.78
C THR A 101 -0.53 -17.26 6.31
N LEU A 102 -0.66 -18.33 5.51
CA LEU A 102 -0.80 -18.28 4.05
C LEU A 102 -2.08 -17.58 3.57
N GLY A 103 -3.16 -17.67 4.34
CA GLY A 103 -4.42 -16.98 4.09
C GLY A 103 -4.49 -15.56 4.64
N HIS A 104 -3.52 -15.17 5.46
CA HIS A 104 -3.57 -13.95 6.29
C HIS A 104 -2.33 -13.08 6.12
N SER A 105 -1.34 -13.20 7.00
CA SER A 105 -0.11 -12.38 6.97
C SER A 105 0.74 -12.61 5.71
N MET A 106 0.64 -13.78 5.10
CA MET A 106 1.30 -14.14 3.84
C MET A 106 0.33 -14.26 2.66
N ARG A 107 -0.89 -13.72 2.77
CA ARG A 107 -1.86 -13.76 1.66
C ARG A 107 -1.30 -13.16 0.38
N TRP A 108 -0.53 -12.08 0.49
CA TRP A 108 0.10 -11.43 -0.67
C TRP A 108 1.10 -12.35 -1.39
N VAL A 109 1.78 -13.24 -0.67
CA VAL A 109 2.70 -14.25 -1.24
C VAL A 109 1.92 -15.26 -2.05
N THR A 110 0.85 -15.79 -1.47
CA THR A 110 0.03 -16.82 -2.14
C THR A 110 -0.68 -16.27 -3.38
N GLN A 111 -0.96 -14.96 -3.45
CA GLN A 111 -1.49 -14.30 -4.64
C GLN A 111 -0.52 -14.25 -5.82
N GLN A 112 0.77 -14.60 -5.70
CA GLN A 112 1.77 -14.58 -6.78
C GLN A 112 2.67 -15.83 -6.71
N ILE A 113 2.43 -16.86 -7.55
CA ILE A 113 3.16 -18.15 -7.47
C ILE A 113 4.68 -17.96 -7.59
N TRP A 114 5.14 -17.07 -8.48
CA TRP A 114 6.57 -16.77 -8.60
C TRP A 114 7.13 -16.09 -7.34
N ALA A 115 6.34 -15.22 -6.69
CA ALA A 115 6.73 -14.58 -5.43
C ALA A 115 6.77 -15.62 -4.30
N ALA A 116 5.83 -16.56 -4.28
CA ALA A 116 5.85 -17.70 -3.38
C ALA A 116 7.09 -18.58 -3.57
N ALA A 117 7.47 -18.88 -4.80
CA ALA A 117 8.70 -19.61 -5.08
C ALA A 117 9.94 -18.85 -4.59
N LEU A 118 10.03 -17.54 -4.86
CA LEU A 118 11.17 -16.71 -4.45
C LEU A 118 11.27 -16.56 -2.92
N VAL A 119 10.14 -16.31 -2.26
CA VAL A 119 10.08 -16.23 -0.78
C VAL A 119 10.44 -17.57 -0.17
N GLY A 120 10.02 -18.69 -0.77
CA GLY A 120 10.42 -20.03 -0.32
C GLY A 120 11.91 -20.26 -0.51
N ALA A 121 12.45 -19.93 -1.68
CA ALA A 121 13.86 -20.10 -2.04
C ALA A 121 14.82 -19.37 -1.10
N VAL A 122 14.40 -18.23 -0.54
CA VAL A 122 15.22 -17.44 0.40
C VAL A 122 14.85 -17.73 1.85
N GLY A 123 13.56 -17.76 2.17
CA GLY A 123 13.06 -17.93 3.53
C GLY A 123 13.32 -19.33 4.11
N GLY A 124 13.22 -20.37 3.28
CA GLY A 124 13.52 -21.75 3.68
C GLY A 124 14.96 -21.90 4.18
N PRO A 125 15.98 -21.60 3.36
CA PRO A 125 17.38 -21.67 3.79
C PRO A 125 17.68 -20.84 5.03
N LEU A 126 17.12 -19.62 5.14
CA LEU A 126 17.30 -18.78 6.33
C LEU A 126 16.72 -19.42 7.59
N ALA A 127 15.54 -20.04 7.50
CA ALA A 127 14.90 -20.71 8.63
C ALA A 127 15.70 -21.94 9.09
N TYR A 128 16.21 -22.76 8.16
CA TYR A 128 17.00 -23.96 8.50
C TYR A 128 18.38 -23.59 9.02
N TRP A 129 19.02 -22.58 8.41
CA TRP A 129 20.27 -22.04 8.89
C TRP A 129 20.12 -21.47 10.31
N GLY A 130 19.05 -20.70 10.57
CA GLY A 130 18.73 -20.20 11.91
C GLY A 130 18.50 -21.32 12.91
N GLY A 131 17.72 -22.34 12.54
CA GLY A 131 17.50 -23.54 13.35
C GLY A 131 18.81 -24.29 13.66
N ALA A 132 19.73 -24.34 12.69
CA ALA A 132 21.03 -24.96 12.86
C ALA A 132 21.96 -24.18 13.79
N LYS A 133 22.01 -22.84 13.66
CA LYS A 133 22.77 -21.99 14.58
C LYS A 133 22.25 -22.04 16.02
N LEU A 134 20.96 -22.33 16.19
CA LEU A 134 20.32 -22.51 17.49
C LEU A 134 20.40 -23.95 18.02
N GLY A 135 20.97 -24.90 17.26
CA GLY A 135 21.21 -26.28 17.71
C GLY A 135 20.02 -27.23 17.57
N ALA A 136 18.97 -26.88 16.84
CA ALA A 136 17.79 -27.74 16.66
C ALA A 136 17.99 -28.84 15.59
N LEU A 137 18.86 -28.56 14.61
CA LEU A 137 19.20 -29.46 13.51
C LEU A 137 20.63 -29.17 13.01
N THR A 138 21.18 -30.02 12.18
CA THR A 138 22.42 -29.73 11.45
C THR A 138 22.16 -29.68 9.95
N VAL A 139 22.93 -28.87 9.23
CA VAL A 139 22.85 -28.70 7.78
C VAL A 139 24.24 -29.00 7.20
N ILE A 140 24.40 -30.14 6.53
CA ILE A 140 25.71 -30.62 6.08
C ILE A 140 25.56 -31.27 4.69
N PRO A 141 26.43 -30.96 3.71
CA PRO A 141 27.37 -29.83 3.67
C PRO A 141 26.64 -28.48 3.54
N GLU A 142 27.09 -27.42 4.24
CA GLU A 142 26.31 -26.18 4.45
C GLU A 142 25.73 -25.58 3.16
N TRP A 143 26.57 -25.10 2.23
CA TRP A 143 26.08 -24.41 1.01
C TRP A 143 25.28 -25.30 0.03
N PRO A 144 25.71 -26.55 -0.28
CA PRO A 144 24.91 -27.46 -1.10
C PRO A 144 23.56 -27.80 -0.48
N ALA A 145 23.52 -28.08 0.83
CA ALA A 145 22.28 -28.39 1.52
C ALA A 145 21.35 -27.18 1.59
N LEU A 146 21.87 -25.97 1.87
CA LEU A 146 21.08 -24.74 1.84
C LEU A 146 20.51 -24.47 0.44
N THR A 147 21.25 -24.77 -0.62
CA THR A 147 20.75 -24.65 -2.00
C THR A 147 19.63 -25.66 -2.26
N GLY A 148 19.80 -26.92 -1.83
CA GLY A 148 18.77 -27.95 -1.91
C GLY A 148 17.50 -27.59 -1.13
N ILE A 149 17.66 -27.05 0.09
CA ILE A 149 16.57 -26.51 0.92
C ILE A 149 15.86 -25.37 0.18
N GLY A 150 16.60 -24.46 -0.47
CA GLY A 150 16.04 -23.37 -1.25
C GLY A 150 15.16 -23.86 -2.39
N VAL A 151 15.64 -24.82 -3.19
CA VAL A 151 14.87 -25.43 -4.28
C VAL A 151 13.62 -26.13 -3.73
N ALA A 152 13.76 -26.92 -2.66
CA ALA A 152 12.66 -27.64 -2.06
C ALA A 152 11.57 -26.68 -1.53
N TRP A 153 11.97 -25.63 -0.81
CA TRP A 153 11.04 -24.63 -0.29
C TRP A 153 10.40 -23.76 -1.38
N ALA A 154 11.11 -23.48 -2.48
CA ALA A 154 10.54 -22.79 -3.63
C ALA A 154 9.36 -23.59 -4.21
N VAL A 155 9.55 -24.90 -4.40
CA VAL A 155 8.52 -25.82 -4.90
C VAL A 155 7.37 -25.97 -3.90
N SER A 156 7.68 -26.17 -2.62
CA SER A 156 6.68 -26.35 -1.57
C SER A 156 5.81 -25.12 -1.38
N LEU A 157 6.41 -23.92 -1.31
CA LEU A 157 5.64 -22.69 -1.13
C LEU A 157 4.86 -22.32 -2.39
N ALA A 158 5.38 -22.59 -3.59
CA ALA A 158 4.61 -22.45 -4.83
C ALA A 158 3.40 -23.38 -4.88
N THR A 159 3.56 -24.64 -4.44
CA THR A 159 2.47 -25.63 -4.36
C THR A 159 1.38 -25.18 -3.38
N LEU A 160 1.79 -24.72 -2.20
CA LEU A 160 0.87 -24.17 -1.19
C LEU A 160 0.17 -22.91 -1.69
N ALA A 161 0.87 -22.04 -2.43
CA ALA A 161 0.27 -20.86 -3.05
C ALA A 161 -0.79 -21.23 -4.11
N VAL A 162 -0.56 -22.28 -4.91
CA VAL A 162 -1.56 -22.79 -5.87
C VAL A 162 -2.81 -23.28 -5.14
N ALA A 163 -2.64 -24.07 -4.08
CA ALA A 163 -3.76 -24.55 -3.26
C ALA A 163 -4.52 -23.38 -2.61
N ALA A 164 -3.80 -22.45 -2.00
CA ALA A 164 -4.36 -21.26 -1.36
C ALA A 164 -5.13 -20.38 -2.35
N ARG A 165 -4.62 -20.15 -3.56
CA ARG A 165 -5.35 -19.40 -4.61
C ARG A 165 -6.66 -20.06 -4.99
N ARG A 166 -6.68 -21.39 -5.14
CA ARG A 166 -7.89 -22.14 -5.50
C ARG A 166 -8.99 -22.03 -4.43
N TRP A 167 -8.60 -21.95 -3.15
CA TRP A 167 -9.56 -21.99 -2.04
C TRP A 167 -9.86 -20.64 -1.40
N LEU A 168 -8.98 -19.63 -1.56
CA LEU A 168 -9.17 -18.26 -1.05
C LEU A 168 -9.82 -17.32 -2.07
N GLN A 169 -9.98 -17.72 -3.33
CA GLN A 169 -10.79 -16.94 -4.26
C GLN A 169 -12.26 -16.97 -3.82
N PRO A 170 -12.96 -15.83 -3.79
CA PRO A 170 -14.41 -15.84 -3.64
C PRO A 170 -14.97 -16.73 -4.75
N GLN A 171 -15.78 -17.73 -4.40
CA GLN A 171 -16.63 -18.39 -5.39
C GLN A 171 -17.44 -17.28 -6.07
N GLN A 172 -17.12 -16.96 -7.32
CA GLN A 172 -18.06 -16.24 -8.17
C GLN A 172 -19.22 -17.21 -8.44
N ALA A 173 -20.16 -17.26 -7.50
CA ALA A 173 -21.49 -17.77 -7.76
C ALA A 173 -22.17 -16.79 -8.71
N GLY A 174 -22.70 -17.36 -9.80
CA GLY A 174 -23.19 -16.68 -10.99
C GLY A 174 -23.92 -15.35 -10.80
N SER A 175 -23.47 -14.36 -11.54
CA SER A 175 -24.37 -13.54 -12.36
C SER A 175 -23.60 -13.13 -13.62
N THR A 176 -23.97 -13.78 -14.72
CA THR A 176 -23.78 -13.31 -16.09
C THR A 176 -24.11 -11.82 -16.17
N VAL A 177 -23.08 -10.99 -16.36
CA VAL A 177 -23.25 -9.70 -17.03
C VAL A 177 -22.41 -9.75 -18.28
N THR A 178 -23.14 -9.82 -19.38
CA THR A 178 -22.68 -9.85 -20.76
C THR A 178 -21.78 -8.63 -21.02
N ASP A 179 -20.46 -8.85 -21.10
CA ASP A 179 -19.51 -7.84 -21.55
C ASP A 179 -19.50 -7.82 -23.09
N LEU A 180 -20.43 -7.07 -23.67
CA LEU A 180 -20.44 -6.72 -25.09
C LEU A 180 -19.74 -5.37 -25.28
N SER A 181 -18.41 -5.33 -25.25
CA SER A 181 -17.67 -4.22 -25.89
C SER A 181 -16.22 -4.56 -26.21
N ARG A 182 -16.01 -5.51 -27.13
CA ARG A 182 -14.81 -5.53 -27.96
C ARG A 182 -15.23 -5.67 -29.42
N GLN A 183 -15.46 -4.53 -30.07
CA GLN A 183 -15.41 -4.45 -31.52
C GLN A 183 -14.49 -3.29 -31.92
N THR A 184 -13.45 -3.69 -32.63
CA THR A 184 -12.51 -2.88 -33.41
C THR A 184 -13.23 -2.04 -34.47
N PRO A 185 -12.81 -0.81 -34.78
CA PRO A 185 -13.32 -0.12 -35.95
C PRO A 185 -12.40 -0.42 -37.15
N THR A 186 -12.91 -1.23 -38.07
CA THR A 186 -12.53 -1.21 -39.48
C THR A 186 -12.98 0.11 -40.11
N ALA A 187 -12.09 0.70 -40.89
CA ALA A 187 -12.31 1.89 -41.69
C ALA A 187 -13.51 1.74 -42.63
N LEU A 188 -14.34 2.78 -42.71
CA LEU A 188 -15.12 3.09 -43.92
C LEU A 188 -15.46 4.58 -43.92
N ALA A 189 -14.85 5.27 -44.88
CA ALA A 189 -15.22 6.61 -45.27
C ALA A 189 -16.50 6.58 -46.11
N VAL A 190 -17.48 7.42 -45.79
CA VAL A 190 -18.43 7.99 -46.77
C VAL A 190 -18.72 9.42 -46.33
N ALA A 191 -18.49 10.35 -47.25
CA ALA A 191 -18.76 11.78 -47.13
C ALA A 191 -20.27 12.07 -47.29
N PHE A 192 -20.80 13.08 -46.58
CA PHE A 192 -21.92 13.89 -47.07
C PHE A 192 -21.97 15.27 -46.38
N VAL A 193 -21.68 16.30 -47.20
CA VAL A 193 -22.33 17.61 -47.35
C VAL A 193 -22.42 18.61 -46.18
N LEU A 194 -21.94 19.83 -46.52
CA LEU A 194 -22.14 21.13 -45.88
C LEU A 194 -23.52 21.33 -45.21
N ALA A 195 -23.48 21.73 -43.96
CA ALA A 195 -24.38 22.74 -43.41
C ALA A 195 -23.55 23.74 -42.60
N ALA A 196 -23.33 24.91 -43.20
CA ALA A 196 -22.84 26.08 -42.48
C ALA A 196 -23.94 26.51 -41.49
N VAL A 197 -23.71 26.27 -40.20
CA VAL A 197 -24.52 26.83 -39.12
C VAL A 197 -23.54 27.35 -38.09
N LEU A 198 -23.40 28.68 -38.05
CA LEU A 198 -22.96 29.51 -36.93
C LEU A 198 -22.21 28.75 -35.82
N ASP A 199 -20.90 28.60 -35.94
CA ASP A 199 -20.06 28.23 -34.81
C ASP A 199 -20.00 29.44 -33.85
N PRO A 200 -20.59 29.39 -32.64
CA PRO A 200 -20.11 30.24 -31.59
C PRO A 200 -18.66 29.82 -31.37
N SER A 201 -17.71 30.72 -31.62
CA SER A 201 -16.29 30.49 -31.37
C SER A 201 -16.15 29.73 -30.05
N PRO A 202 -15.46 28.56 -30.02
CA PRO A 202 -15.25 27.88 -28.76
C PRO A 202 -14.52 28.87 -27.86
N THR A 203 -15.14 29.24 -26.74
CA THR A 203 -14.45 29.92 -25.65
C THR A 203 -13.20 29.09 -25.38
N HIS A 204 -12.03 29.65 -25.70
CA HIS A 204 -10.77 28.92 -25.64
C HIS A 204 -10.53 28.49 -24.20
N ALA A 205 -10.88 27.25 -23.89
CA ALA A 205 -10.62 26.66 -22.59
C ALA A 205 -9.10 26.52 -22.44
N ALA A 206 -8.48 27.45 -21.74
CA ALA A 206 -7.06 27.38 -21.45
C ALA A 206 -6.85 26.21 -20.49
N THR A 207 -6.14 25.18 -20.97
CA THR A 207 -5.80 24.01 -20.16
C THR A 207 -4.35 24.13 -19.70
N ARG A 208 -4.10 24.07 -18.39
CA ARG A 208 -2.75 23.98 -17.82
C ARG A 208 -2.61 22.69 -17.04
N GLU A 209 -1.39 22.17 -17.01
CA GLU A 209 -1.11 20.90 -16.36
C GLU A 209 0.19 20.94 -15.57
N TRP A 210 0.18 20.32 -14.40
CA TRP A 210 1.37 20.04 -13.61
C TRP A 210 1.42 18.54 -13.30
N GLN A 211 2.49 17.89 -13.73
CA GLN A 211 2.77 16.49 -13.41
C GLN A 211 4.02 16.40 -12.53
N PHE A 212 3.90 15.68 -11.42
CA PHE A 212 5.01 15.44 -10.50
C PHE A 212 5.24 13.96 -10.29
N ASP A 213 6.49 13.54 -10.38
CA ASP A 213 6.94 12.31 -9.76
C ASP A 213 7.15 12.54 -8.26
N VAL A 214 6.56 11.64 -7.46
CA VAL A 214 6.59 11.76 -6.00
C VAL A 214 7.53 10.73 -5.41
N PHE A 215 8.44 11.20 -4.56
CA PHE A 215 9.48 10.43 -3.91
C PHE A 215 9.27 10.46 -2.40
N LEU A 216 9.54 9.33 -1.73
CA LEU A 216 9.75 9.28 -0.30
C LEU A 216 11.24 9.06 -0.06
N ASP A 217 11.88 10.07 0.49
CA ASP A 217 13.32 10.27 0.47
C ASP A 217 13.81 10.17 -0.98
N ASP A 218 14.66 9.18 -1.30
CA ASP A 218 15.21 8.97 -2.66
C ASP A 218 14.43 7.95 -3.50
N LYS A 219 13.40 7.32 -2.95
CA LYS A 219 12.65 6.29 -3.67
C LYS A 219 11.39 6.87 -4.29
N ARG A 220 11.24 6.75 -5.62
CA ARG A 220 9.98 7.08 -6.31
C ARG A 220 8.87 6.17 -5.79
N ILE A 221 7.78 6.77 -5.30
CA ILE A 221 6.61 6.05 -4.78
C ILE A 221 5.37 6.25 -5.65
N GLY A 222 5.36 7.21 -6.57
CA GLY A 222 4.18 7.45 -7.38
C GLY A 222 4.21 8.77 -8.14
N GLU A 223 3.03 9.31 -8.40
CA GLU A 223 2.84 10.57 -9.10
C GLU A 223 1.65 11.35 -8.56
N HIS A 224 1.65 12.67 -8.81
CA HIS A 224 0.54 13.57 -8.56
C HIS A 224 0.37 14.49 -9.76
N ARG A 225 -0.82 14.47 -10.34
CA ARG A 225 -1.21 15.26 -11.50
C ARG A 225 -2.23 16.32 -11.11
N PHE A 226 -2.06 17.52 -11.64
CA PHE A 226 -2.99 18.64 -11.54
C PHE A 226 -3.37 19.10 -12.94
N GLU A 227 -4.66 19.17 -13.22
CA GLU A 227 -5.21 19.65 -14.49
C GLU A 227 -6.12 20.84 -14.19
N MET A 228 -5.86 21.97 -14.83
CA MET A 228 -6.69 23.15 -14.75
C MET A 228 -7.40 23.38 -16.08
N HIS A 229 -8.73 23.50 -16.02
CA HIS A 229 -9.53 24.00 -17.11
C HIS A 229 -10.12 25.35 -16.72
N GLN A 230 -9.90 26.35 -17.56
CA GLN A 230 -10.44 27.68 -17.35
C GLN A 230 -11.51 28.01 -18.40
N THR A 231 -12.68 28.43 -17.92
CA THR A 231 -13.77 28.97 -18.72
C THR A 231 -14.17 30.31 -18.11
N ASP A 232 -13.93 31.40 -18.83
CA ASP A 232 -14.16 32.78 -18.36
C ASP A 232 -13.42 33.07 -17.03
N SER A 233 -14.17 33.47 -15.98
CA SER A 233 -13.67 33.74 -14.63
C SER A 233 -13.54 32.48 -13.77
N VAL A 234 -14.10 31.35 -14.23
CA VAL A 234 -14.21 30.11 -13.47
C VAL A 234 -13.06 29.18 -13.84
N ARG A 235 -12.40 28.64 -12.81
CA ARG A 235 -11.34 27.63 -12.95
C ARG A 235 -11.76 26.34 -12.26
N GLU A 236 -11.76 25.26 -13.01
CA GLU A 236 -11.86 23.91 -12.46
C GLU A 236 -10.45 23.32 -12.34
N ILE A 237 -10.10 22.86 -11.14
CA ILE A 237 -8.85 22.20 -10.84
C ILE A 237 -9.16 20.76 -10.47
N ARG A 238 -8.56 19.83 -11.21
CA ARG A 238 -8.57 18.41 -10.88
C ARG A 238 -7.18 18.00 -10.39
N SER A 239 -7.15 17.27 -9.28
CA SER A 239 -5.94 16.83 -8.61
C SER A 239 -6.04 15.33 -8.35
N ASP A 240 -5.15 14.53 -8.92
CA ASP A 240 -5.12 13.07 -8.77
C ASP A 240 -3.74 12.61 -8.31
N ALA A 241 -3.68 11.99 -7.13
CA ALA A 241 -2.44 11.47 -6.54
C ALA A 241 -2.50 9.96 -6.37
N SER A 242 -1.42 9.28 -6.73
CA SER A 242 -1.31 7.82 -6.65
C SER A 242 0.06 7.40 -6.16
N PHE A 243 0.15 6.96 -4.89
CA PHE A 243 1.39 6.48 -4.28
C PHE A 243 1.29 5.01 -3.87
N ASP A 244 2.34 4.24 -4.15
CA ASP A 244 2.52 2.86 -3.71
C ASP A 244 3.92 2.69 -3.10
N ILE A 245 3.98 2.53 -1.79
CA ILE A 245 5.23 2.23 -1.10
C ILE A 245 5.38 0.71 -1.07
N ARG A 246 6.38 0.23 -1.82
CA ARG A 246 6.78 -1.17 -1.80
C ARG A 246 7.88 -1.40 -0.79
N PHE A 247 7.71 -2.39 0.07
CA PHE A 247 8.77 -2.96 0.87
C PHE A 247 9.02 -4.39 0.35
N LEU A 248 10.20 -4.60 -0.24
CA LEU A 248 10.51 -5.79 -1.04
C LEU A 248 9.41 -6.04 -2.08
N PHE A 249 8.67 -7.15 -1.96
CA PHE A 249 7.63 -7.61 -2.88
C PHE A 249 6.19 -7.27 -2.41
N ILE A 250 6.03 -6.56 -1.29
CA ILE A 250 4.72 -6.20 -0.71
C ILE A 250 4.42 -4.73 -0.95
N ASN A 251 3.21 -4.38 -1.38
CA ASN A 251 2.68 -3.02 -1.23
C ASN A 251 2.44 -2.79 0.26
N ALA A 252 3.40 -2.18 0.94
CA ALA A 252 3.33 -1.90 2.38
C ALA A 252 2.34 -0.77 2.67
N TYR A 253 2.13 0.12 1.71
CA TYR A 253 1.24 1.26 1.83
C TYR A 253 0.73 1.71 0.46
N ARG A 254 -0.57 2.00 0.37
CA ARG A 254 -1.21 2.55 -0.83
C ARG A 254 -1.95 3.83 -0.47
N TYR A 255 -1.73 4.88 -1.25
CA TYR A 255 -2.44 6.13 -1.16
C TYR A 255 -3.05 6.47 -2.52
N ARG A 256 -4.34 6.80 -2.52
CA ARG A 256 -5.05 7.33 -3.69
C ARG A 256 -5.83 8.56 -3.24
N HIS A 257 -5.71 9.64 -3.98
CA HIS A 257 -6.46 10.87 -3.73
C HIS A 257 -6.95 11.42 -5.06
N SER A 258 -8.19 11.90 -5.07
CA SER A 258 -8.76 12.65 -6.17
C SER A 258 -9.56 13.81 -5.59
N ALA A 259 -9.28 15.03 -6.06
CA ALA A 259 -10.01 16.23 -5.70
C ALA A 259 -10.41 17.00 -6.95
N ARG A 260 -11.62 17.55 -6.94
CA ARG A 260 -12.11 18.51 -7.91
C ARG A 260 -12.50 19.77 -7.16
N GLU A 261 -11.93 20.88 -7.57
CA GLU A 261 -12.16 22.18 -6.98
C GLU A 261 -12.65 23.14 -8.06
N LEU A 262 -13.72 23.87 -7.77
CA LEU A 262 -14.22 24.95 -8.60
C LEU A 262 -13.88 26.27 -7.94
N TRP A 263 -13.30 27.17 -8.71
CA TRP A 263 -12.76 28.44 -8.23
C TRP A 263 -13.33 29.60 -9.03
N GLU A 264 -13.69 30.68 -8.33
CA GLU A 264 -13.95 31.97 -8.93
C GLU A 264 -12.97 33.00 -8.34
N GLY A 265 -12.14 33.60 -9.20
CA GLY A 265 -11.03 34.43 -8.72
C GLY A 265 -10.11 33.65 -7.77
N LYS A 266 -9.93 34.15 -6.54
CA LYS A 266 -9.11 33.48 -5.52
C LYS A 266 -9.91 32.66 -4.52
N CYS A 267 -11.23 32.55 -4.68
CA CYS A 267 -12.12 31.93 -3.70
C CYS A 267 -12.62 30.58 -4.22
N LEU A 268 -12.65 29.60 -3.32
CA LEU A 268 -13.20 28.29 -3.58
C LEU A 268 -14.73 28.36 -3.58
N GLU A 269 -15.34 27.94 -4.69
CA GLU A 269 -16.79 27.80 -4.84
C GLU A 269 -17.27 26.41 -4.44
N ARG A 270 -16.51 25.38 -4.83
CA ARG A 270 -16.85 23.98 -4.55
C ARG A 270 -15.60 23.12 -4.41
N VAL A 271 -15.67 22.13 -3.54
CA VAL A 271 -14.72 21.02 -3.48
C VAL A 271 -15.45 19.69 -3.38
N ASP A 272 -15.06 18.69 -4.17
CA ASP A 272 -15.40 17.27 -3.96
C ASP A 272 -14.11 16.47 -4.03
N ALA A 273 -13.77 15.82 -2.93
CA ALA A 273 -12.54 15.07 -2.80
C ALA A 273 -12.76 13.72 -2.13
N THR A 274 -12.03 12.73 -2.61
CA THR A 274 -11.99 11.38 -2.05
C THR A 274 -10.55 10.96 -1.82
N THR A 275 -10.32 10.31 -0.68
CA THR A 275 -8.99 9.79 -0.33
C THR A 275 -9.12 8.35 0.16
N ASP A 276 -8.34 7.44 -0.40
CA ASP A 276 -8.08 6.12 0.16
C ASP A 276 -6.67 6.11 0.73
N ASN A 277 -6.58 6.27 2.05
CA ASN A 277 -5.34 6.20 2.80
C ASN A 277 -5.19 4.79 3.38
N ASN A 278 -4.55 3.90 2.63
CA ASN A 278 -4.26 2.52 3.01
C ASN A 278 -5.50 1.73 3.48
N GLY A 279 -6.62 1.90 2.79
CA GLY A 279 -7.92 1.31 3.09
C GLY A 279 -8.84 2.19 3.94
N LYS A 280 -8.33 3.25 4.58
CA LYS A 280 -9.15 4.25 5.28
C LYS A 280 -9.67 5.25 4.25
N LYS A 281 -10.96 5.13 3.91
CA LYS A 281 -11.61 6.01 2.96
C LYS A 281 -12.11 7.29 3.63
N LEU A 282 -11.83 8.43 3.02
CA LEU A 282 -12.29 9.75 3.40
C LEU A 282 -13.02 10.39 2.22
N ARG A 283 -14.06 11.16 2.50
CA ARG A 283 -14.73 12.03 1.53
C ARG A 283 -14.95 13.40 2.13
N VAL A 284 -14.64 14.42 1.35
CA VAL A 284 -14.85 15.83 1.67
C VAL A 284 -15.67 16.45 0.56
N THR A 285 -16.76 17.10 0.93
CA THR A 285 -17.56 17.93 0.00
C THR A 285 -17.74 19.30 0.62
N GLY A 286 -17.60 20.36 -0.16
CA GLY A 286 -17.83 21.72 0.33
C GLY A 286 -18.42 22.62 -0.74
N ASN A 287 -19.26 23.56 -0.32
CA ASN A 287 -19.85 24.57 -1.20
C ASN A 287 -19.88 25.93 -0.51
N ARG A 288 -19.66 26.98 -1.32
CA ARG A 288 -19.86 28.36 -0.91
C ARG A 288 -21.34 28.70 -0.85
N HIS A 289 -21.71 29.43 0.19
CA HIS A 289 -23.00 30.09 0.37
C HIS A 289 -22.73 31.57 0.68
N ASP A 290 -23.78 32.41 0.67
CA ASP A 290 -23.68 33.87 0.71
C ASP A 290 -22.75 34.43 1.82
N SER A 291 -22.73 33.79 3.00
CA SER A 291 -21.95 34.23 4.17
C SER A 291 -21.00 33.18 4.75
N ALA A 292 -20.94 31.97 4.19
CA ALA A 292 -20.20 30.86 4.75
C ALA A 292 -19.78 29.84 3.69
N PHE A 293 -18.75 29.06 4.01
CA PHE A 293 -18.39 27.87 3.26
C PHE A 293 -18.74 26.64 4.10
N VAL A 294 -19.66 25.81 3.61
CA VAL A 294 -20.14 24.62 4.35
C VAL A 294 -19.38 23.40 3.85
N VAL A 295 -18.72 22.69 4.77
CA VAL A 295 -17.91 21.50 4.49
C VAL A 295 -18.47 20.29 5.23
N THR A 296 -18.64 19.19 4.52
CA THR A 296 -18.96 17.89 5.11
C THR A 296 -17.76 16.97 4.92
N SER A 297 -17.30 16.34 5.99
CA SER A 297 -16.19 15.38 5.97
C SER A 297 -16.55 14.12 6.71
N THR A 298 -16.22 12.97 6.12
CA THR A 298 -16.33 11.67 6.83
C THR A 298 -15.30 11.54 7.95
N ALA A 299 -14.28 12.39 8.02
CA ALA A 299 -13.31 12.40 9.11
C ALA A 299 -13.90 13.01 10.39
N SER A 300 -14.67 14.10 10.27
CA SER A 300 -15.33 14.78 11.38
C SER A 300 -16.71 14.20 11.71
N GLY A 301 -17.37 13.54 10.75
CA GLY A 301 -18.70 12.95 10.93
C GLY A 301 -19.85 13.95 10.74
N ASP A 302 -19.64 15.22 11.09
CA ASP A 302 -20.62 16.30 10.97
C ASP A 302 -20.24 17.36 9.92
N ALA A 303 -21.27 18.02 9.38
CA ALA A 303 -21.11 19.21 8.55
C ALA A 303 -20.61 20.39 9.40
N THR A 304 -19.53 21.02 8.96
CA THR A 304 -18.91 22.18 9.60
C THR A 304 -19.15 23.42 8.74
N SER A 305 -19.64 24.49 9.34
CA SER A 305 -19.78 25.79 8.68
C SER A 305 -18.57 26.66 8.99
N ILE A 306 -17.88 27.13 7.95
CA ILE A 306 -16.80 28.09 8.04
C ILE A 306 -17.38 29.47 7.77
N ALA A 307 -17.36 30.34 8.78
CA ALA A 307 -17.81 31.74 8.66
C ALA A 307 -16.78 32.60 7.90
N ALA A 308 -16.53 32.24 6.63
CA ALA A 308 -15.69 32.98 5.70
C ALA A 308 -16.30 32.88 4.30
N THR A 309 -16.33 34.01 3.59
CA THR A 309 -16.88 34.10 2.23
C THR A 309 -15.86 33.75 1.15
N CYS A 310 -14.56 33.74 1.48
CA CYS A 310 -13.49 33.37 0.56
C CYS A 310 -12.56 32.37 1.25
N VAL A 311 -12.80 31.08 1.00
CA VAL A 311 -11.95 29.98 1.48
C VAL A 311 -10.95 29.63 0.40
N GLN A 312 -9.72 29.34 0.80
CA GLN A 312 -8.68 28.77 -0.06
C GLN A 312 -8.30 27.37 0.44
N THR A 313 -7.83 26.51 -0.46
CA THR A 313 -7.22 25.22 -0.16
C THR A 313 -5.70 25.31 -0.34
N PHE A 314 -5.01 24.18 -0.21
CA PHE A 314 -3.60 24.02 -0.59
C PHE A 314 -3.40 24.08 -2.12
N ALA A 315 -3.88 25.16 -2.73
CA ALA A 315 -3.92 25.41 -4.17
C ALA A 315 -2.54 25.82 -4.68
N TYR A 316 -1.58 24.91 -4.67
CA TYR A 316 -0.17 25.18 -5.00
C TYR A 316 0.03 25.79 -6.39
N TRP A 317 -0.92 25.59 -7.32
CA TRP A 317 -0.91 26.22 -8.65
C TRP A 317 -1.13 27.74 -8.63
N ASN A 318 -1.67 28.30 -7.53
CA ASN A 318 -1.96 29.72 -7.36
C ASN A 318 -1.11 30.31 -6.23
N PRO A 319 -0.01 31.03 -6.51
CA PRO A 319 0.86 31.58 -5.47
C PRO A 319 0.16 32.58 -4.53
N GLY A 320 -1.01 33.12 -4.90
CA GLY A 320 -1.80 33.99 -4.01
C GLY A 320 -2.29 33.32 -2.72
N PHE A 321 -2.23 31.98 -2.61
CA PHE A 321 -2.53 31.29 -1.35
C PHE A 321 -1.43 31.43 -0.29
N LEU A 322 -0.23 31.90 -0.67
CA LEU A 322 0.89 32.11 0.25
C LEU A 322 0.61 33.23 1.27
N GLU A 323 -0.38 34.08 1.02
CA GLU A 323 -0.84 35.15 1.92
C GLU A 323 -1.97 34.70 2.87
N ALA A 324 -2.42 33.44 2.76
CA ALA A 324 -3.56 32.96 3.54
C ALA A 324 -3.15 32.57 4.97
N ASP A 325 -3.90 33.07 5.96
CA ASP A 325 -3.74 32.65 7.37
C ASP A 325 -4.39 31.30 7.65
N ARG A 326 -5.33 30.88 6.78
CA ARG A 326 -6.08 29.64 6.95
C ARG A 326 -6.36 28.96 5.63
N LEU A 327 -6.21 27.64 5.60
CA LEU A 327 -6.42 26.80 4.43
C LEU A 327 -7.30 25.60 4.74
N LEU A 328 -8.21 25.29 3.82
CA LEU A 328 -9.03 24.09 3.88
C LEU A 328 -8.25 22.91 3.32
N ASN A 329 -8.12 21.83 4.10
CA ASN A 329 -7.50 20.59 3.66
C ASN A 329 -8.51 19.75 2.87
N PRO A 330 -8.34 19.54 1.55
CA PRO A 330 -9.30 18.77 0.74
C PRO A 330 -9.34 17.28 1.11
N GLN A 331 -8.33 16.77 1.82
CA GLN A 331 -8.30 15.37 2.28
C GLN A 331 -9.14 15.16 3.54
N THR A 332 -9.02 16.05 4.53
CA THR A 332 -9.64 15.87 5.86
C THR A 332 -10.86 16.74 6.08
N GLY A 333 -11.00 17.84 5.33
CA GLY A 333 -12.03 18.86 5.52
C GLY A 333 -11.73 19.82 6.68
N GLU A 334 -10.56 19.72 7.32
CA GLU A 334 -10.16 20.65 8.38
C GLU A 334 -9.77 22.02 7.80
N TYR A 335 -10.22 23.09 8.46
CA TYR A 335 -9.85 24.47 8.13
C TYR A 335 -8.74 24.95 9.06
N LEU A 336 -7.52 24.75 8.60
CA LEU A 336 -6.28 24.83 9.37
C LEU A 336 -5.78 26.26 9.44
N THR A 337 -5.18 26.65 10.58
CA THR A 337 -4.35 27.86 10.64
C THR A 337 -2.96 27.51 10.12
N VAL A 338 -2.44 28.33 9.23
CA VAL A 338 -1.13 28.16 8.60
C VAL A 338 -0.28 29.41 8.77
N ASP A 339 1.03 29.22 8.73
CA ASP A 339 2.02 30.30 8.70
C ASP A 339 2.94 30.06 7.51
N VAL A 340 3.07 31.05 6.63
CA VAL A 340 3.87 30.96 5.40
C VAL A 340 4.99 31.98 5.47
N GLN A 341 6.23 31.49 5.41
CA GLN A 341 7.43 32.32 5.49
C GLN A 341 8.22 32.24 4.20
N PHE A 342 8.67 33.39 3.69
CA PHE A 342 9.68 33.41 2.64
C PHE A 342 11.04 33.02 3.22
N VAL A 343 11.62 31.94 2.71
CA VAL A 343 12.90 31.40 3.18
C VAL A 343 14.06 32.08 2.44
N GLY A 344 13.90 32.33 1.14
CA GLY A 344 14.93 32.95 0.31
C GLY A 344 14.92 32.44 -1.14
N PRO A 345 15.75 33.04 -2.00
CA PRO A 345 16.00 32.54 -3.34
C PRO A 345 16.85 31.25 -3.30
N GLU A 346 16.57 30.32 -4.20
CA GLU A 346 17.27 29.03 -4.35
C GLU A 346 17.28 28.63 -5.84
N GLU A 347 18.25 27.82 -6.26
CA GLU A 347 18.29 27.27 -7.62
C GLU A 347 17.83 25.81 -7.62
N LEU A 348 16.81 25.50 -8.43
CA LEU A 348 16.29 24.14 -8.62
C LEU A 348 16.51 23.71 -10.07
N ASN A 349 17.37 22.71 -10.26
CA ASN A 349 17.66 22.14 -11.59
C ASN A 349 18.01 23.20 -12.65
N GLY A 350 18.81 24.22 -12.31
CA GLY A 350 19.17 25.30 -13.22
C GLY A 350 18.15 26.44 -13.32
N VAL A 351 17.05 26.38 -12.57
CA VAL A 351 16.00 27.42 -12.57
C VAL A 351 16.04 28.20 -11.25
N ALA A 352 16.16 29.53 -11.35
CA ALA A 352 16.05 30.42 -10.21
C ALA A 352 14.61 30.38 -9.64
N ALA A 353 14.50 30.06 -8.35
CA ALA A 353 13.25 29.87 -7.65
C ALA A 353 13.23 30.62 -6.32
N ASN A 354 12.02 30.95 -5.86
CA ASN A 354 11.76 31.51 -4.54
C ASN A 354 11.20 30.39 -3.66
N ARG A 355 11.84 30.14 -2.51
CA ARG A 355 11.41 29.13 -1.54
C ARG A 355 10.54 29.75 -0.46
N TYR A 356 9.43 29.09 -0.19
CA TYR A 356 8.51 29.41 0.89
C TYR A 356 8.35 28.19 1.78
N ARG A 357 8.22 28.42 3.09
CA ARG A 357 7.92 27.39 4.07
C ARG A 357 6.54 27.65 4.66
N LEU A 358 5.64 26.71 4.43
CA LEU A 358 4.33 26.65 5.07
C LEU A 358 4.40 25.71 6.27
N THR A 359 3.96 26.19 7.42
CA THR A 359 3.72 25.36 8.61
C THR A 359 2.27 25.44 9.02
N GLY A 360 1.76 24.40 9.69
CA GLY A 360 0.38 24.36 10.15
C GLY A 360 0.17 23.32 11.23
N THR A 361 -0.90 23.48 12.01
CA THR A 361 -1.31 22.51 13.02
C THR A 361 -2.65 21.90 12.64
N ASP A 362 -2.67 20.58 12.53
CA ASP A 362 -3.85 19.79 12.23
C ASP A 362 -4.24 19.02 13.50
N LYS A 363 -5.53 18.98 13.83
CA LYS A 363 -5.99 18.31 15.07
C LYS A 363 -5.93 16.79 14.94
N THR A 364 -5.97 16.29 13.71
CA THR A 364 -6.05 14.86 13.39
C THR A 364 -4.82 14.33 12.67
N ALA A 365 -3.81 15.17 12.41
CA ALA A 365 -2.54 14.79 11.78
C ALA A 365 -1.31 15.42 12.48
N PRO A 366 -0.09 14.88 12.24
CA PRO A 366 1.14 15.53 12.70
C PRO A 366 1.27 16.97 12.21
N PRO A 367 2.07 17.83 12.88
CA PRO A 367 2.33 19.19 12.44
C PRO A 367 2.76 19.21 10.97
N LEU A 368 2.11 20.08 10.20
CA LEU A 368 2.37 20.21 8.79
C LEU A 368 3.59 21.09 8.60
N GLN A 369 4.54 20.62 7.80
CA GLN A 369 5.61 21.46 7.24
C GLN A 369 5.77 21.11 5.76
N ILE A 370 5.64 22.14 4.92
CA ILE A 370 5.78 22.06 3.46
C ILE A 370 6.71 23.18 3.01
N ASP A 371 7.78 22.83 2.29
CA ASP A 371 8.55 23.78 1.50
C ASP A 371 8.04 23.78 0.06
N LEU A 372 7.88 24.96 -0.52
CA LEU A 372 7.34 25.21 -1.85
C LEU A 372 8.30 26.07 -2.65
N TRP A 373 8.46 25.77 -3.93
CA TRP A 373 9.30 26.55 -4.82
C TRP A 373 8.51 27.05 -6.02
N TYR A 374 8.64 28.35 -6.26
CA TYR A 374 8.04 29.05 -7.38
C TYR A 374 9.12 29.68 -8.25
N SER A 375 8.94 29.68 -9.58
CA SER A 375 9.78 30.45 -10.47
C SER A 375 9.62 31.96 -10.18
N GLN A 376 10.52 32.79 -10.72
CA GLN A 376 10.35 34.24 -10.64
C GLN A 376 9.06 34.74 -11.33
N ALA A 377 8.47 33.94 -12.23
CA ALA A 377 7.18 34.22 -12.87
C ALA A 377 5.97 33.67 -12.09
N GLY A 378 6.18 33.03 -10.93
CA GLY A 378 5.12 32.45 -10.09
C GLY A 378 4.66 31.06 -10.51
N ASP A 379 5.40 30.37 -11.40
CA ASP A 379 5.07 28.99 -11.75
C ASP A 379 5.49 28.03 -10.63
N TRP A 380 4.61 27.11 -10.27
CA TRP A 380 4.92 26.08 -9.29
C TRP A 380 5.95 25.08 -9.84
N LEU A 381 7.09 24.95 -9.16
CA LEU A 381 8.23 24.13 -9.61
C LEU A 381 8.38 22.83 -8.80
N ALA A 382 8.25 22.90 -7.48
CA ALA A 382 8.49 21.76 -6.60
C ALA A 382 7.77 21.91 -5.26
N LEU A 383 7.68 20.78 -4.55
CA LEU A 383 7.16 20.70 -3.19
C LEU A 383 7.97 19.67 -2.40
N GLU A 384 8.28 19.97 -1.15
CA GLU A 384 8.83 19.03 -0.18
C GLU A 384 8.03 19.11 1.11
N SER A 385 7.73 17.96 1.73
CA SER A 385 7.02 17.92 3.01
C SER A 385 7.64 16.91 3.98
N LEU A 386 7.58 17.21 5.28
CA LEU A 386 7.99 16.27 6.31
C LEU A 386 6.84 15.31 6.64
N VAL A 387 7.10 14.01 6.45
CA VAL A 387 6.15 12.95 6.83
C VAL A 387 6.36 12.54 8.29
N THR A 388 7.64 12.47 8.70
CA THR A 388 8.10 12.36 10.08
C THR A 388 9.37 13.18 10.22
N GLU A 389 9.93 13.30 11.44
CA GLU A 389 11.19 14.04 11.66
C GLU A 389 12.35 13.62 10.74
N LYS A 390 12.32 12.39 10.20
CA LYS A 390 13.40 11.82 9.39
C LYS A 390 13.01 11.45 7.96
N ARG A 391 11.74 11.64 7.57
CA ARG A 391 11.23 11.17 6.27
C ARG A 391 10.66 12.34 5.49
N ARG A 392 11.10 12.49 4.23
CA ARG A 392 10.71 13.61 3.37
C ARG A 392 9.94 13.11 2.15
N LEU A 393 8.81 13.74 1.87
CA LEU A 393 8.07 13.56 0.63
C LEU A 393 8.49 14.65 -0.35
N ARG A 394 8.96 14.31 -1.55
CA ARG A 394 9.46 15.26 -2.55
C ARG A 394 8.71 15.12 -3.86
N TYR A 395 8.35 16.25 -4.46
CA TYR A 395 7.67 16.36 -5.75
C TYR A 395 8.64 16.93 -6.75
N VAL A 396 8.94 16.15 -7.79
CA VAL A 396 9.82 16.56 -8.88
C VAL A 396 8.99 16.70 -10.14
N ARG A 397 8.97 17.90 -10.71
CA ARG A 397 8.20 18.20 -11.94
C ARG A 397 8.75 17.40 -13.12
N ARG A 398 7.85 16.83 -13.93
CA ARG A 398 8.19 16.14 -15.19
C ARG A 398 8.43 17.09 -16.34
#